data_AF-A0A810NAH2-F1
#
_entry.id   AF-A0A810NAH2-F1
#
_cell.length_a   1.000
_cell.length_b   1.000
_cell.length_c   1.000
_cell.angle_alpha   90.00
_cell.angle_beta   90.00
_cell.angle_gamma   90.00
#
_symmetry.space_group_name_H-M   'P 1'
#
loop_
_entity.id
_entity.type
_entity.pdbx_description
1 polymer ?
#
loop_
_entity_poly.entity_id
_entity_poly.type
_entity_poly.pdbx_seq_one_letter_code
_entity_poly.pdbx_strand_id
1 'polypeptide(L)'
;MLSPEVSEYYRRGGERHRLAAGQGRLEFLRTWDVLTRVLPAAPADVLDVGGATGVYAGPLTDAGYRVRVVDPLPEHVAQAATLPGVTAVPGDARALPAADHSVDAVLLLGPLYHLPERTDRVAAWREAARVVRPGGVVVGATISRFASLFDGFVKDHFDDARYRPLVESAVADGVHRNTDTDRTWFTTAYFHHPDEMAGEATEAGLVVRRVVAVEGPLWLTGPRLPEILASPELTDLLLEMMRAVEDEPSLLGASNHLLTVAHSPSHTPRG
;
A
#
# COMPACT_ATOMS: atom_id res chain seq x y z
N MET A 1 10.21 14.79 4.90
CA MET A 1 9.70 14.57 6.28
C MET A 1 8.20 14.36 6.23
N LEU A 2 7.70 13.35 6.95
CA LEU A 2 6.27 13.12 7.17
C LEU A 2 5.66 14.26 7.97
N SER A 3 4.35 14.49 7.83
CA SER A 3 3.68 15.49 8.67
C SER A 3 3.63 15.02 10.14
N PRO A 4 3.51 15.96 11.11
CA PRO A 4 3.48 15.63 12.53
C PRO A 4 2.37 14.64 12.91
N GLU A 5 1.18 14.79 12.33
CA GLU A 5 0.01 13.95 12.60
C GLU A 5 0.15 12.53 12.07
N VAL A 6 0.79 12.34 10.90
CA VAL A 6 1.12 11.01 10.37
C VAL A 6 2.13 10.32 11.29
N SER A 7 3.14 11.07 11.73
CA SER A 7 4.19 10.54 12.62
C SER A 7 3.64 10.15 14.00
N GLU A 8 2.70 10.93 14.56
CA GLU A 8 2.04 10.63 15.84
C GLU A 8 1.15 9.37 15.75
N TYR A 9 0.39 9.21 14.66
CA TYR A 9 -0.46 8.03 14.43
C TYR A 9 0.36 6.73 14.48
N TYR A 10 1.53 6.70 13.84
CA TYR A 10 2.41 5.52 13.85
C TYR A 10 3.09 5.29 15.20
N ARG A 11 3.55 6.35 15.89
CA ARG A 11 4.12 6.22 17.24
C ARG A 11 3.13 5.60 18.23
N ARG A 12 1.83 5.86 18.08
CA ARG A 12 0.75 5.24 18.89
C ARG A 12 0.46 3.78 18.54
N GLY A 13 1.18 3.19 17.57
CA GLY A 13 1.09 1.77 17.24
C GLY A 13 0.08 1.42 16.14
N GLY A 14 -0.30 2.39 15.30
CA GLY A 14 -1.34 2.24 14.27
C GLY A 14 -1.18 1.05 13.30
N GLU A 15 0.03 0.49 13.17
CA GLU A 15 0.30 -0.64 12.27
C GLU A 15 0.40 -2.01 12.97
N ARG A 16 0.87 -2.05 14.23
CA ARG A 16 1.41 -3.28 14.87
C ARG A 16 0.42 -4.44 15.01
N HIS A 17 -0.88 -4.18 14.94
CA HIS A 17 -1.92 -5.23 15.00
C HIS A 17 -2.98 -5.10 13.89
N ARG A 18 -2.88 -4.09 13.02
CA ARG A 18 -3.94 -3.78 12.04
C ARG A 18 -4.12 -4.90 11.05
N LEU A 19 -3.03 -5.47 10.55
CA LEU A 19 -3.01 -6.51 9.53
C LEU A 19 -3.24 -7.94 10.07
N ALA A 20 -3.35 -8.10 11.39
CA ALA A 20 -3.46 -9.42 12.02
C ALA A 20 -4.90 -9.94 12.14
N ALA A 21 -5.92 -9.08 12.00
CA ALA A 21 -7.31 -9.44 12.20
C ALA A 21 -8.29 -8.64 11.31
N GLY A 22 -9.51 -9.16 11.17
CA GLY A 22 -10.61 -8.48 10.47
C GLY A 22 -10.24 -8.01 9.06
N GLN A 23 -10.59 -6.76 8.75
CA GLN A 23 -10.31 -6.14 7.45
C GLN A 23 -8.81 -6.12 7.12
N GLY A 24 -7.94 -5.84 8.08
CA GLY A 24 -6.50 -5.78 7.80
C GLY A 24 -5.89 -7.16 7.53
N ARG A 25 -6.47 -8.25 8.07
CA ARG A 25 -6.08 -9.60 7.66
C ARG A 25 -6.44 -9.89 6.21
N LEU A 26 -7.61 -9.44 5.75
CA LEU A 26 -7.97 -9.52 4.33
C LEU A 26 -7.01 -8.70 3.46
N GLU A 27 -6.71 -7.45 3.85
CA GLU A 27 -5.73 -6.58 3.19
C GLU A 27 -4.38 -7.29 3.02
N PHE A 28 -3.85 -7.89 4.10
CA PHE A 28 -2.59 -8.63 4.06
C PHE A 28 -2.66 -9.83 3.11
N LEU A 29 -3.66 -10.71 3.26
CA LEU A 29 -3.78 -11.91 2.44
C LEU A 29 -3.92 -11.58 0.95
N ARG A 30 -4.70 -10.56 0.62
CA ARG A 30 -4.90 -10.11 -0.76
C ARG A 30 -3.66 -9.44 -1.34
N THR A 31 -2.99 -8.58 -0.56
CA THR A 31 -1.73 -7.97 -0.99
C THR A 31 -0.68 -9.05 -1.23
N TRP A 32 -0.53 -10.01 -0.31
CA TRP A 32 0.38 -11.14 -0.45
C TRP A 32 0.06 -12.00 -1.69
N ASP A 33 -1.22 -12.31 -1.92
CA ASP A 33 -1.68 -13.04 -3.10
C ASP A 33 -1.31 -12.34 -4.42
N VAL A 34 -1.38 -11.01 -4.45
CA VAL A 34 -0.96 -10.23 -5.62
C VAL A 34 0.57 -10.25 -5.74
N LEU A 35 1.31 -9.97 -4.66
CA LEU A 35 2.78 -9.92 -4.67
C LEU A 35 3.39 -11.24 -5.16
N THR A 36 2.92 -12.38 -4.68
CA THR A 36 3.43 -13.70 -5.08
C THR A 36 3.22 -14.03 -6.56
N ARG A 37 2.27 -13.36 -7.23
CA ARG A 37 2.00 -13.52 -8.66
C ARG A 37 2.75 -12.54 -9.56
N VAL A 38 3.15 -11.38 -9.02
CA VAL A 38 3.75 -10.29 -9.82
C VAL A 38 5.23 -10.08 -9.57
N LEU A 39 5.75 -10.50 -8.41
CA LEU A 39 7.18 -10.42 -8.12
C LEU A 39 7.98 -11.42 -8.97
N PRO A 40 9.24 -11.09 -9.34
CA PRO A 40 10.14 -12.03 -9.98
C PRO A 40 10.43 -13.23 -9.07
N ALA A 41 10.77 -14.38 -9.66
CA ALA A 41 11.10 -15.58 -8.87
C ALA A 41 12.31 -15.32 -7.94
N ALA A 42 12.23 -15.83 -6.71
CA ALA A 42 13.34 -15.77 -5.77
C ALA A 42 14.53 -16.63 -6.24
N PRO A 43 15.78 -16.26 -5.91
CA PRO A 43 16.15 -15.06 -5.15
C PRO A 43 16.13 -13.79 -6.01
N ALA A 44 15.47 -12.73 -5.51
CA ALA A 44 15.43 -11.42 -6.13
C ALA A 44 15.61 -10.31 -5.07
N ASP A 45 16.17 -9.18 -5.47
CA ASP A 45 16.39 -8.00 -4.62
C ASP A 45 15.10 -7.15 -4.55
N VAL A 46 14.53 -6.98 -3.35
CA VAL A 46 13.29 -6.22 -3.12
C VAL A 46 13.57 -5.03 -2.19
N LEU A 47 13.17 -3.84 -2.63
CA LEU A 47 13.17 -2.63 -1.79
C LEU A 47 11.75 -2.36 -1.28
N ASP A 48 11.53 -2.52 0.02
CA ASP A 48 10.27 -2.26 0.70
C ASP A 48 10.26 -0.84 1.29
N VAL A 49 9.65 0.10 0.56
CA VAL A 49 9.65 1.53 0.87
C VAL A 49 8.42 1.89 1.69
N GLY A 50 8.64 2.45 2.87
CA GLY A 50 7.64 2.59 3.91
C GLY A 50 7.24 1.24 4.50
N GLY A 51 8.17 0.27 4.52
CA GLY A 51 7.91 -1.09 5.02
C GLY A 51 7.75 -1.19 6.54
N ALA A 52 7.85 -0.07 7.26
CA ALA A 52 7.62 0.05 8.69
C ALA A 52 8.34 -1.04 9.50
N THR A 53 7.58 -1.81 10.30
CA THR A 53 8.14 -2.88 11.14
C THR A 53 8.42 -4.18 10.39
N GLY A 54 8.32 -4.18 9.05
CA GLY A 54 8.65 -5.31 8.18
C GLY A 54 7.53 -6.34 8.00
N VAL A 55 6.27 -5.91 7.97
CA VAL A 55 5.10 -6.82 7.85
C VAL A 55 5.17 -7.68 6.59
N TYR A 56 5.62 -7.11 5.46
CA TYR A 56 5.85 -7.86 4.23
C TYR A 56 7.30 -8.35 4.12
N ALA A 57 8.26 -7.60 4.65
CA ALA A 57 9.68 -7.93 4.56
C ALA A 57 10.06 -9.27 5.19
N GLY A 58 9.49 -9.62 6.35
CA GLY A 58 9.71 -10.92 7.00
C GLY A 58 9.25 -12.09 6.12
N PRO A 59 7.96 -12.18 5.77
CA PRO A 59 7.44 -13.24 4.89
C PRO A 59 8.15 -13.32 3.53
N LEU A 60 8.52 -12.19 2.92
CA LEU A 60 9.31 -12.19 1.68
C LEU A 60 10.69 -12.80 1.89
N THR A 61 11.35 -12.51 3.01
CA THR A 61 12.66 -13.10 3.30
C THR A 61 12.54 -14.60 3.54
N ASP A 62 11.50 -15.06 4.25
CA ASP A 62 11.19 -16.48 4.43
C ASP A 62 10.92 -17.20 3.09
N ALA A 63 10.37 -16.49 2.10
CA ALA A 63 10.17 -16.97 0.73
C ALA A 63 11.44 -16.91 -0.15
N GLY A 64 12.60 -16.52 0.40
CA GLY A 64 13.90 -16.54 -0.27
C GLY A 64 14.29 -15.24 -0.99
N TYR A 65 13.54 -14.15 -0.79
CA TYR A 65 13.90 -12.84 -1.33
C TYR A 65 14.98 -12.16 -0.49
N ARG A 66 15.73 -11.23 -1.11
CA ARG A 66 16.69 -10.36 -0.42
C ARG A 66 16.02 -9.01 -0.19
N VAL A 67 15.54 -8.77 1.03
CA VAL A 67 14.71 -7.59 1.33
C VAL A 67 15.49 -6.49 2.04
N ARG A 68 15.35 -5.27 1.55
CA ARG A 68 15.75 -4.05 2.24
C ARG A 68 14.54 -3.17 2.50
N VAL A 69 14.31 -2.83 3.77
CA VAL A 69 13.31 -1.85 4.21
C VAL A 69 13.91 -0.44 4.20
N VAL A 70 13.15 0.52 3.69
CA VAL A 70 13.45 1.96 3.82
C VAL A 70 12.26 2.61 4.52
N ASP A 71 12.48 3.25 5.67
CA ASP A 71 11.40 3.90 6.42
C ASP A 71 11.85 5.23 7.03
N PRO A 72 11.03 6.29 7.06
CA PRO A 72 11.43 7.56 7.65
C PRO A 72 11.50 7.55 9.19
N LEU A 73 10.89 6.56 9.86
CA LEU A 73 10.84 6.47 11.33
C LEU A 73 11.95 5.55 11.86
N PRO A 74 12.93 6.09 12.63
CA PRO A 74 14.03 5.29 13.15
C PRO A 74 13.59 4.08 14.00
N GLU A 75 12.47 4.20 14.73
CA GLU A 75 11.89 3.11 15.51
C GLU A 75 11.39 1.95 14.65
N HIS A 76 10.84 2.24 13.47
CA HIS A 76 10.41 1.23 12.50
C HIS A 76 11.63 0.52 11.91
N VAL A 77 12.64 1.29 11.49
CA VAL A 77 13.91 0.77 10.98
C VAL A 77 14.57 -0.17 11.99
N ALA A 78 14.67 0.26 13.25
CA ALA A 78 15.25 -0.54 14.31
C ALA A 78 14.49 -1.86 14.52
N GLN A 79 13.14 -1.83 14.47
CA GLN A 79 12.31 -3.02 14.63
C GLN A 79 12.43 -3.96 13.42
N ALA A 80 12.35 -3.46 12.19
CA ALA A 80 12.49 -4.26 10.98
C ALA A 80 13.87 -4.94 10.90
N ALA A 81 14.93 -4.27 11.32
CA ALA A 81 16.29 -4.83 11.37
C ALA A 81 16.46 -6.02 12.34
N THR A 82 15.49 -6.27 13.22
CA THR A 82 15.50 -7.46 14.10
C THR A 82 15.00 -8.72 13.39
N LEU A 83 14.33 -8.58 12.23
CA LEU A 83 13.80 -9.71 11.48
C LEU A 83 14.95 -10.46 10.79
N PRO A 84 14.97 -11.81 10.84
CA PRO A 84 16.00 -12.60 10.17
C PRO A 84 16.09 -12.28 8.68
N GLY A 85 17.30 -11.96 8.20
CA GLY A 85 17.60 -11.72 6.78
C GLY A 85 17.09 -10.38 6.21
N VAL A 86 16.41 -9.55 7.00
CA VAL A 86 15.97 -8.21 6.60
C VAL A 86 17.07 -7.19 6.90
N THR A 87 17.38 -6.33 5.93
CA THR A 87 18.15 -5.09 6.17
C THR A 87 17.20 -3.92 6.23
N ALA A 88 17.45 -2.92 7.09
CA ALA A 88 16.59 -1.73 7.17
C ALA A 88 17.45 -0.46 7.30
N VAL A 89 17.04 0.62 6.64
CA VAL A 89 17.72 1.92 6.70
C VAL A 89 16.71 3.08 6.75
N PRO A 90 17.08 4.22 7.37
CA PRO A 90 16.23 5.40 7.32
C PRO A 90 16.19 5.99 5.90
N GLY A 91 15.03 6.46 5.45
CA GLY A 91 14.91 7.17 4.17
C GLY A 91 13.50 7.71 3.87
N ASP A 92 13.41 8.63 2.90
CA ASP A 92 12.16 9.21 2.42
C ASP A 92 11.87 8.65 1.01
N ALA A 93 10.61 8.28 0.74
CA ALA A 93 10.23 7.69 -0.54
C ALA A 93 10.53 8.60 -1.75
N ARG A 94 10.61 9.93 -1.53
CA ARG A 94 10.91 10.93 -2.56
C ARG A 94 12.41 11.09 -2.85
N ALA A 95 13.28 10.44 -2.07
CA ALA A 95 14.72 10.44 -2.25
C ALA A 95 15.30 9.14 -1.64
N LEU A 96 15.24 8.05 -2.40
CA LEU A 96 15.59 6.72 -1.92
C LEU A 96 17.11 6.55 -1.76
N PRO A 97 17.58 6.00 -0.62
CA PRO A 97 19.00 5.70 -0.38
C PRO A 97 19.43 4.41 -1.09
N ALA A 98 19.20 4.35 -2.40
CA ALA A 98 19.54 3.22 -3.27
C ALA A 98 20.07 3.73 -4.61
N ALA A 99 21.00 2.97 -5.20
CA ALA A 99 21.56 3.29 -6.50
C ALA A 99 20.55 3.03 -7.63
N ASP A 100 20.77 3.67 -8.78
CA ASP A 100 19.98 3.44 -9.99
C ASP A 100 20.07 1.97 -10.39
N HIS A 101 18.94 1.40 -10.84
CA HIS A 101 18.86 0.04 -11.37
C HIS A 101 19.48 -1.03 -10.45
N SER A 102 19.29 -0.89 -9.13
CA SER A 102 19.95 -1.72 -8.12
C SER A 102 19.08 -2.86 -7.58
N VAL A 103 17.76 -2.83 -7.80
CA VAL A 103 16.82 -3.85 -7.28
C VAL A 103 15.90 -4.40 -8.36
N ASP A 104 15.39 -5.63 -8.16
CA ASP A 104 14.48 -6.30 -9.11
C ASP A 104 13.02 -5.86 -8.91
N ALA A 105 12.66 -5.51 -7.68
CA ALA A 105 11.34 -4.97 -7.36
C ALA A 105 11.36 -3.87 -6.30
N VAL A 106 10.40 -2.94 -6.40
CA VAL A 106 10.15 -1.89 -5.41
C VAL A 106 8.70 -1.95 -4.94
N LEU A 107 8.51 -1.93 -3.63
CA LEU A 107 7.20 -1.89 -3.00
C LEU A 107 7.00 -0.51 -2.37
N LEU A 108 5.89 0.15 -2.70
CA LEU A 108 5.42 1.42 -2.13
C LEU A 108 4.08 1.16 -1.43
N LEU A 109 4.06 0.30 -0.41
CA LEU A 109 2.82 -0.20 0.21
C LEU A 109 2.26 0.70 1.33
N GLY A 110 2.86 1.87 1.50
CA GLY A 110 2.46 2.83 2.54
C GLY A 110 2.71 4.32 2.21
N PRO A 111 3.78 4.70 1.49
CA PRO A 111 4.12 6.12 1.35
C PRO A 111 3.12 6.97 0.56
N LEU A 112 2.49 6.44 -0.49
CA LEU A 112 1.81 7.25 -1.50
C LEU A 112 0.62 8.04 -0.96
N TYR A 113 -0.18 7.43 -0.10
CA TYR A 113 -1.34 8.10 0.52
C TYR A 113 -0.93 9.08 1.63
N HIS A 114 0.30 9.00 2.16
CA HIS A 114 0.84 9.96 3.14
C HIS A 114 1.47 11.21 2.49
N LEU A 115 1.39 11.33 1.16
CA LEU A 115 1.91 12.47 0.39
C LEU A 115 0.73 13.24 -0.23
N PRO A 116 0.21 14.30 0.45
CA PRO A 116 -0.93 15.07 -0.03
C PRO A 116 -0.69 15.75 -1.37
N GLU A 117 0.53 16.22 -1.59
CA GLU A 117 0.91 16.91 -2.81
C GLU A 117 1.20 15.93 -3.94
N ARG A 118 0.57 16.17 -5.11
CA ARG A 118 0.76 15.32 -6.29
C ARG A 118 2.23 15.28 -6.73
N THR A 119 2.93 16.40 -6.64
CA THR A 119 4.35 16.49 -6.99
C THR A 119 5.22 15.56 -6.14
N ASP A 120 4.89 15.42 -4.85
CA ASP A 120 5.56 14.51 -3.93
C ASP A 120 5.27 13.05 -4.27
N ARG A 121 4.01 12.71 -4.59
CA ARG A 121 3.65 11.34 -5.02
C ARG A 121 4.36 10.93 -6.29
N VAL A 122 4.38 11.81 -7.30
CA VAL A 122 5.10 11.56 -8.56
C VAL A 122 6.60 11.46 -8.31
N ALA A 123 7.17 12.24 -7.38
CA ALA A 123 8.58 12.10 -7.00
C ALA A 123 8.89 10.72 -6.40
N ALA A 124 8.01 10.20 -5.54
CA ALA A 124 8.16 8.84 -4.99
C ALA A 124 8.10 7.75 -6.07
N TRP A 125 7.18 7.88 -7.04
CA TRP A 125 7.13 6.99 -8.19
C TRP A 125 8.39 7.08 -9.07
N ARG A 126 8.91 8.29 -9.29
CA ARG A 126 10.16 8.50 -10.06
C ARG A 126 11.36 7.86 -9.39
N GLU A 127 11.46 7.96 -8.07
CA GLU A 127 12.52 7.28 -7.32
C GLU A 127 12.40 5.76 -7.41
N ALA A 128 11.19 5.21 -7.31
CA ALA A 128 10.97 3.78 -7.53
C ALA A 128 11.38 3.34 -8.94
N ALA A 129 11.05 4.14 -9.96
CA ALA A 129 11.45 3.91 -11.35
C ALA A 129 12.96 4.01 -11.56
N ARG A 130 13.64 4.92 -10.86
CA ARG A 130 15.11 5.10 -10.91
C ARG A 130 15.83 3.89 -10.33
N VAL A 131 15.41 3.42 -9.16
CA VAL A 131 16.13 2.37 -8.42
C VAL A 131 15.85 0.97 -8.96
N VAL A 132 14.68 0.73 -9.56
CA VAL A 132 14.34 -0.57 -10.12
C VAL A 132 15.11 -0.81 -11.43
N ARG A 133 15.56 -2.05 -11.64
CA ARG A 133 16.21 -2.48 -12.88
C ARG A 133 15.24 -2.35 -14.07
N PRO A 134 15.74 -2.13 -15.30
CA PRO A 134 14.90 -2.16 -16.49
C PRO A 134 14.12 -3.49 -16.59
N GLY A 135 12.80 -3.42 -16.84
CA GLY A 135 11.91 -4.57 -16.81
C GLY A 135 11.46 -5.02 -15.41
N GLY A 136 12.08 -4.53 -14.35
CA GLY A 136 11.72 -4.83 -12.96
C GLY A 136 10.37 -4.25 -12.54
N VAL A 137 9.87 -4.73 -11.40
CA VAL A 137 8.48 -4.54 -10.96
C VAL A 137 8.39 -3.42 -9.93
N VAL A 138 7.38 -2.56 -10.06
CA VAL A 138 7.02 -1.59 -9.02
C VAL A 138 5.57 -1.83 -8.64
N VAL A 139 5.31 -2.01 -7.35
CA VAL A 139 3.96 -2.15 -6.80
C VAL A 139 3.73 -1.00 -5.83
N GLY A 140 2.73 -0.18 -6.07
CA GLY A 140 2.29 0.85 -5.12
C GLY A 140 0.93 0.53 -4.54
N ALA A 141 0.69 0.93 -3.29
CA ALA A 141 -0.63 0.90 -2.65
C ALA A 141 -1.19 2.30 -2.43
N THR A 142 -2.49 2.46 -2.66
CA THR A 142 -3.25 3.69 -2.36
C THR A 142 -4.55 3.36 -1.66
N ILE A 143 -5.10 4.34 -0.95
CA ILE A 143 -6.43 4.24 -0.34
C ILE A 143 -7.46 4.80 -1.33
N SER A 144 -8.60 4.13 -1.49
CA SER A 144 -9.68 4.57 -2.37
C SER A 144 -10.26 5.92 -1.93
N ARG A 145 -10.61 6.78 -2.90
CA ARG A 145 -11.38 8.03 -2.73
C ARG A 145 -12.61 7.84 -1.83
N PHE A 146 -13.20 6.64 -1.86
CA PHE A 146 -14.45 6.32 -1.17
C PHE A 146 -14.26 5.53 0.13
N ALA A 147 -13.01 5.24 0.51
CA ALA A 147 -12.67 4.47 1.71
C ALA A 147 -13.36 5.00 2.97
N SER A 148 -13.18 6.29 3.29
CA SER A 148 -13.78 6.90 4.49
C SER A 148 -15.30 6.97 4.43
N LEU A 149 -15.90 7.05 3.24
CA LEU A 149 -17.36 7.04 3.12
C LEU A 149 -17.91 5.70 3.61
N PHE A 150 -17.35 4.60 3.11
CA PHE A 150 -17.78 3.26 3.50
C PHE A 150 -17.39 2.93 4.95
N ASP A 151 -16.18 3.30 5.38
CA ASP A 151 -15.74 3.16 6.78
C ASP A 151 -16.67 3.91 7.74
N GLY A 152 -17.23 5.04 7.32
CA GLY A 152 -18.18 5.79 8.12
C GLY A 152 -19.43 4.98 8.50
N PHE A 153 -19.93 4.17 7.57
CA PHE A 153 -21.10 3.30 7.80
C PHE A 153 -20.75 1.95 8.38
N VAL A 154 -19.64 1.32 7.95
CA VAL A 154 -19.26 -0.03 8.39
C VAL A 154 -18.74 -0.04 9.84
N LYS A 155 -18.15 1.08 10.29
CA LYS A 155 -17.53 1.20 11.61
C LYS A 155 -18.22 2.25 12.49
N ASP A 156 -19.44 2.66 12.12
CA ASP A 156 -20.29 3.61 12.87
C ASP A 156 -19.63 4.98 13.16
N HIS A 157 -18.64 5.41 12.38
CA HIS A 157 -17.96 6.69 12.63
C HIS A 157 -18.87 7.91 12.42
N PHE A 158 -19.96 7.77 11.66
CA PHE A 158 -20.95 8.84 11.47
C PHE A 158 -21.76 9.17 12.73
N ASP A 159 -21.68 8.37 13.79
CA ASP A 159 -22.21 8.71 15.11
C ASP A 159 -21.54 9.98 15.68
N ASP A 160 -20.33 10.30 15.21
CA ASP A 160 -19.67 11.57 15.47
C ASP A 160 -19.81 12.51 14.27
N ALA A 161 -20.52 13.62 14.46
CA ALA A 161 -20.75 14.64 13.43
C ALA A 161 -19.47 15.22 12.82
N ARG A 162 -18.31 15.13 13.50
CA ARG A 162 -17.02 15.60 12.98
C ARG A 162 -16.41 14.69 11.94
N TYR A 163 -16.87 13.45 11.80
CA TYR A 163 -16.37 12.54 10.77
C TYR A 163 -16.82 12.95 9.38
N ARG A 164 -18.06 13.45 9.26
CA ARG A 164 -18.69 13.81 7.99
C ARG A 164 -17.86 14.81 7.15
N PRO A 165 -17.36 15.93 7.70
CA PRO A 165 -16.48 16.84 6.95
C PRO A 165 -15.22 16.18 6.38
N LEU A 166 -14.65 15.18 7.08
CA LEU A 166 -13.47 14.45 6.59
C LEU A 166 -13.80 13.63 5.35
N VAL A 167 -14.99 13.01 5.34
CA VAL A 167 -15.50 12.25 4.19
C VAL A 167 -15.82 13.18 3.03
N GLU A 168 -16.53 14.28 3.27
CA GLU A 168 -16.89 15.26 2.23
C GLU A 168 -15.63 15.84 1.57
N SER A 169 -14.61 16.17 2.37
CA SER A 169 -13.29 16.60 1.91
C SER A 169 -12.62 15.53 1.02
N ALA A 170 -12.49 14.30 1.54
CA ALA A 170 -11.85 13.23 0.80
C ALA A 170 -12.58 12.92 -0.51
N VAL A 171 -13.91 12.94 -0.55
CA VAL A 171 -14.69 12.71 -1.78
C VAL A 171 -14.56 13.87 -2.77
N ALA A 172 -14.51 15.11 -2.31
CA ALA A 172 -14.50 16.29 -3.17
C ALA A 172 -13.14 16.57 -3.81
N ASP A 173 -12.05 16.52 -3.04
CA ASP A 173 -10.71 16.91 -3.51
C ASP A 173 -9.61 15.89 -3.23
N GLY A 174 -9.97 14.82 -2.54
CA GLY A 174 -9.10 13.71 -2.27
C GLY A 174 -8.26 13.77 -1.02
N VAL A 175 -8.32 14.86 -0.27
CA VAL A 175 -7.57 14.99 0.96
C VAL A 175 -8.47 14.61 2.13
N HIS A 176 -8.15 13.52 2.82
CA HIS A 176 -8.72 13.21 4.13
C HIS A 176 -7.97 14.05 5.18
N ARG A 177 -8.59 15.11 5.70
CA ARG A 177 -7.92 16.12 6.55
C ARG A 177 -8.15 15.87 8.04
N ASN A 178 -7.59 14.79 8.57
CA ASN A 178 -7.72 14.49 10.00
C ASN A 178 -6.50 15.00 10.80
N THR A 179 -6.66 16.16 11.42
CA THR A 179 -5.65 16.74 12.33
C THR A 179 -5.89 16.38 13.80
N ASP A 180 -6.98 15.68 14.13
CA ASP A 180 -7.29 15.23 15.49
C ASP A 180 -6.58 13.90 15.75
N THR A 181 -5.45 13.98 16.45
CA THR A 181 -4.61 12.82 16.76
C THR A 181 -5.17 11.97 17.91
N ASP A 182 -6.19 12.44 18.62
CA ASP A 182 -6.80 11.74 19.76
C ASP A 182 -7.91 10.77 19.33
N ARG A 183 -8.21 10.71 18.03
CA ARG A 183 -9.19 9.78 17.45
C ARG A 183 -8.54 8.60 16.76
N THR A 184 -9.30 7.52 16.66
CA THR A 184 -8.92 6.28 15.98
C THR A 184 -9.08 6.34 14.45
N TRP A 185 -9.60 7.46 13.92
CA TRP A 185 -9.77 7.66 12.48
C TRP A 185 -8.42 7.75 11.78
N PHE A 186 -8.43 7.49 10.47
CA PHE A 186 -7.21 7.57 9.68
C PHE A 186 -6.65 9.00 9.67
N THR A 187 -5.33 9.11 9.58
CA THR A 187 -4.61 10.41 9.63
C THR A 187 -4.77 11.21 8.34
N THR A 188 -4.15 12.40 8.27
CA THR A 188 -4.09 13.18 7.03
C THR A 188 -3.50 12.36 5.89
N ALA A 189 -4.25 12.23 4.80
CA ALA A 189 -3.85 11.41 3.66
C ALA A 189 -4.49 11.90 2.35
N TYR A 190 -3.87 11.56 1.23
CA TYR A 190 -4.48 11.63 -0.09
C TYR A 190 -5.06 10.27 -0.45
N PHE A 191 -6.36 10.24 -0.68
CA PHE A 191 -7.03 9.08 -1.24
C PHE A 191 -7.00 9.20 -2.78
N HIS A 192 -7.20 8.12 -3.51
CA HIS A 192 -7.07 8.11 -4.96
C HIS A 192 -8.35 7.59 -5.62
N HIS A 193 -8.73 8.20 -6.74
CA HIS A 193 -9.49 7.47 -7.76
C HIS A 193 -8.58 6.43 -8.44
N PRO A 194 -9.14 5.30 -8.92
CA PRO A 194 -8.34 4.28 -9.60
C PRO A 194 -7.42 4.80 -10.71
N ASP A 195 -7.92 5.76 -11.51
CA ASP A 195 -7.18 6.29 -12.66
C ASP A 195 -6.05 7.26 -12.28
N GLU A 196 -6.15 7.95 -11.14
CA GLU A 196 -5.15 8.94 -10.72
C GLU A 196 -3.80 8.28 -10.43
N MET A 197 -3.82 7.14 -9.73
CA MET A 197 -2.61 6.40 -9.37
C MET A 197 -1.88 5.86 -10.61
N ALA A 198 -2.63 5.28 -11.56
CA ALA A 198 -2.07 4.79 -12.81
C ALA A 198 -1.45 5.94 -13.63
N GLY A 199 -2.10 7.11 -13.64
CA GLY A 199 -1.57 8.32 -14.25
C GLY A 199 -0.26 8.81 -13.62
N GLU A 200 -0.17 8.81 -12.29
CA GLU A 200 1.05 9.19 -11.55
C GLU A 200 2.22 8.25 -11.86
N ALA A 201 1.99 6.94 -11.85
CA ALA A 201 3.02 5.95 -12.21
C ALA A 201 3.47 6.09 -13.67
N THR A 202 2.54 6.35 -14.59
CA THR A 202 2.86 6.57 -16.02
C THR A 202 3.67 7.84 -16.22
N GLU A 203 3.33 8.93 -15.53
CA GLU A 203 4.11 10.19 -15.57
C GLU A 203 5.54 10.00 -15.04
N ALA A 204 5.73 9.09 -14.08
CA ALA A 204 7.04 8.73 -13.56
C ALA A 204 7.87 7.85 -14.53
N GLY A 205 7.33 7.49 -15.69
CA GLY A 205 8.02 6.70 -16.71
C GLY A 205 7.86 5.20 -16.57
N LEU A 206 6.93 4.73 -15.72
CA LEU A 206 6.60 3.31 -15.58
C LEU A 206 5.50 2.90 -16.58
N VAL A 207 5.49 1.62 -16.95
CA VAL A 207 4.42 1.01 -17.73
C VAL A 207 3.47 0.30 -16.79
N VAL A 208 2.29 0.89 -16.55
CA VAL A 208 1.24 0.27 -15.72
C VAL A 208 0.69 -0.97 -16.44
N ARG A 209 0.66 -2.10 -15.74
CA ARG A 209 0.11 -3.36 -16.25
C ARG A 209 -1.32 -3.59 -15.76
N ARG A 210 -1.60 -3.23 -14.51
CA ARG A 210 -2.92 -3.39 -13.91
C ARG A 210 -3.07 -2.53 -12.65
N VAL A 211 -4.32 -2.17 -12.37
CA VAL A 211 -4.78 -1.70 -11.07
C VAL A 211 -5.65 -2.80 -10.48
N VAL A 212 -5.40 -3.13 -9.22
CA VAL A 212 -5.98 -4.29 -8.54
C VAL A 212 -6.74 -3.83 -7.31
N ALA A 213 -8.00 -4.21 -7.20
CA ALA A 213 -8.76 -4.14 -5.96
C ALA A 213 -8.19 -5.14 -4.95
N VAL A 214 -7.68 -4.63 -3.83
CA VAL A 214 -7.12 -5.48 -2.76
C VAL A 214 -8.25 -6.28 -2.13
N GLU A 215 -9.18 -5.61 -1.44
CA GLU A 215 -10.30 -6.26 -0.77
C GLU A 215 -11.53 -6.43 -1.67
N GLY A 216 -11.70 -5.57 -2.68
CA GLY A 216 -12.94 -5.46 -3.48
C GLY A 216 -14.16 -5.16 -2.62
N PRO A 217 -15.40 -5.39 -3.06
CA PRO A 217 -16.58 -5.08 -2.24
C PRO A 217 -16.75 -6.00 -1.01
N LEU A 218 -15.97 -7.08 -0.87
CA LEU A 218 -16.18 -8.09 0.18
C LEU A 218 -15.88 -7.60 1.59
N TRP A 219 -15.05 -6.57 1.76
CA TRP A 219 -14.83 -5.98 3.09
C TRP A 219 -16.12 -5.37 3.67
N LEU A 220 -17.11 -5.03 2.83
CA LEU A 220 -18.43 -4.52 3.24
C LEU A 220 -19.33 -5.59 3.86
N THR A 221 -18.95 -6.87 3.84
CA THR A 221 -19.66 -7.93 4.58
C THR A 221 -19.60 -7.75 6.10
N GLY A 222 -18.76 -6.80 6.58
CA GLY A 222 -18.75 -6.31 7.95
C GLY A 222 -18.55 -7.44 8.96
N PRO A 223 -19.51 -7.71 9.86
CA PRO A 223 -19.38 -8.74 10.91
C PRO A 223 -19.12 -10.17 10.40
N ARG A 224 -19.46 -10.49 9.14
CA ARG A 224 -19.22 -11.83 8.58
C ARG A 224 -17.77 -12.05 8.13
N LEU A 225 -17.00 -10.99 7.90
CA LEU A 225 -15.64 -11.12 7.39
C LEU A 225 -14.73 -11.94 8.32
N PRO A 226 -14.71 -11.71 9.66
CA PRO A 226 -13.93 -12.54 10.58
C PRO A 226 -14.29 -14.03 10.51
N GLU A 227 -15.56 -14.38 10.34
CA GLU A 227 -16.02 -15.77 10.23
C GLU A 227 -15.50 -16.43 8.95
N ILE A 228 -15.57 -15.71 7.82
CA ILE A 228 -15.03 -16.17 6.53
C ILE A 228 -13.53 -16.43 6.65
N LEU A 229 -12.79 -15.47 7.21
CA LEU A 229 -11.33 -15.58 7.34
C LEU A 229 -10.91 -16.66 8.36
N ALA A 230 -11.78 -17.04 9.30
CA ALA A 230 -11.48 -18.10 10.26
C ALA A 230 -11.54 -19.52 9.65
N SER A 231 -12.26 -19.72 8.54
CA SER A 231 -12.28 -20.98 7.79
C SER A 231 -11.24 -20.95 6.67
N PRO A 232 -10.27 -21.89 6.65
CA PRO A 232 -9.33 -22.02 5.54
C PRO A 232 -10.03 -22.21 4.19
N GLU A 233 -11.07 -23.04 4.14
CA GLU A 233 -11.80 -23.35 2.91
C GLU A 233 -12.53 -22.12 2.34
N LEU A 234 -13.18 -21.34 3.20
CA LEU A 234 -13.83 -20.11 2.78
C LEU A 234 -12.82 -19.01 2.44
N THR A 235 -11.67 -18.99 3.12
CA THR A 235 -10.58 -18.06 2.80
C THR A 235 -10.01 -18.36 1.42
N ASP A 236 -9.75 -19.62 1.10
CA ASP A 236 -9.23 -20.04 -0.20
C ASP A 236 -10.23 -19.73 -1.32
N LEU A 237 -11.50 -20.05 -1.10
CA LEU A 237 -12.57 -19.70 -2.04
C LEU A 237 -12.68 -18.18 -2.24
N LEU A 238 -12.58 -17.39 -1.15
CA LEU A 238 -12.58 -15.93 -1.24
C LEU A 238 -11.42 -15.45 -2.11
N LEU A 239 -10.19 -15.94 -1.87
CA LEU A 239 -9.02 -15.54 -2.65
C LEU A 239 -9.18 -15.92 -4.12
N GLU A 240 -9.69 -17.12 -4.41
CA GLU A 240 -9.97 -17.58 -5.77
C GLU A 240 -10.99 -16.66 -6.49
N MET A 241 -12.15 -16.42 -5.86
CA MET A 241 -13.20 -15.60 -6.45
C MET A 241 -12.76 -14.14 -6.62
N MET A 242 -11.99 -13.61 -5.67
CA MET A 242 -11.44 -12.26 -5.76
C MET A 242 -10.50 -12.10 -6.95
N ARG A 243 -9.64 -13.08 -7.24
CA ARG A 243 -8.76 -13.03 -8.42
C ARG A 243 -9.52 -12.90 -9.74
N ALA A 244 -10.73 -13.45 -9.83
CA ALA A 244 -11.54 -13.41 -11.04
C ALA A 244 -12.10 -12.02 -11.36
N VAL A 245 -12.14 -11.11 -10.38
CA VAL A 245 -12.77 -9.78 -10.51
C VAL A 245 -11.87 -8.63 -10.04
N GLU A 246 -10.60 -8.92 -9.74
CA GLU A 246 -9.70 -7.97 -9.07
C GLU A 246 -9.32 -6.75 -9.92
N ASP A 247 -9.46 -6.84 -11.25
CA ASP A 247 -9.21 -5.74 -12.20
C ASP A 247 -10.48 -5.25 -12.91
N GLU A 248 -11.66 -5.66 -12.45
CA GLU A 248 -12.95 -5.23 -12.99
C GLU A 248 -13.17 -3.72 -12.70
N PRO A 249 -13.22 -2.85 -13.72
CA PRO A 249 -13.27 -1.40 -13.52
C PRO A 249 -14.47 -0.94 -12.67
N SER A 250 -15.62 -1.61 -12.81
CA SER A 250 -16.82 -1.28 -12.04
C SER A 250 -16.70 -1.58 -10.54
N LEU A 251 -15.70 -2.37 -10.11
CA LEU A 251 -15.49 -2.77 -8.72
C LEU A 251 -14.30 -2.08 -8.05
N LEU A 252 -13.39 -1.47 -8.80
CA LEU A 252 -12.17 -0.85 -8.24
C LEU A 252 -12.49 0.20 -7.17
N GLY A 253 -13.44 1.10 -7.44
CA GLY A 253 -13.83 2.15 -6.49
C GLY A 253 -14.46 1.64 -5.19
N ALA A 254 -14.98 0.41 -5.18
CA ALA A 254 -15.59 -0.20 -4.00
C ALA A 254 -14.55 -0.87 -3.07
N SER A 255 -13.30 -1.06 -3.54
CA SER A 255 -12.21 -1.55 -2.70
C SER A 255 -11.74 -0.48 -1.71
N ASN A 256 -11.25 -0.87 -0.54
CA ASN A 256 -10.69 0.09 0.41
C ASN A 256 -9.28 0.51 -0.01
N HIS A 257 -8.47 -0.47 -0.41
CA HIS A 257 -7.14 -0.25 -0.98
C HIS A 257 -7.08 -0.71 -2.44
N LEU A 258 -6.17 -0.08 -3.18
CA LEU A 258 -5.83 -0.41 -4.55
C LEU A 258 -4.33 -0.67 -4.65
N LEU A 259 -3.93 -1.63 -5.49
CA LEU A 259 -2.54 -1.82 -5.90
C LEU A 259 -2.38 -1.45 -7.37
N THR A 260 -1.42 -0.58 -7.69
CA THR A 260 -0.94 -0.43 -9.07
C THR A 260 0.30 -1.27 -9.25
N VAL A 261 0.25 -2.19 -10.21
CA VAL A 261 1.38 -3.01 -10.65
C VAL A 261 1.91 -2.42 -11.95
N ALA A 262 3.16 -1.98 -11.92
CA ALA A 262 3.83 -1.36 -13.06
C ALA A 262 5.23 -1.96 -13.26
N HIS A 263 5.80 -1.76 -14.44
CA HIS A 263 7.16 -2.18 -14.75
C HIS A 263 7.99 -1.01 -15.26
N SER A 264 9.28 -1.04 -14.96
CA SER A 264 10.23 -0.18 -15.65
C SER A 264 10.34 -0.61 -17.12
N PRO A 265 10.35 0.32 -18.09
CA PRO A 265 10.56 -0.01 -19.49
C PRO A 265 11.83 -0.85 -19.68
N SER A 266 11.73 -1.96 -20.41
CA SER A 266 12.91 -2.71 -20.82
C SER A 266 13.76 -1.82 -21.74
N HIS A 267 15.08 -1.78 -21.52
CA HIS A 267 15.97 -1.22 -22.54
C HIS A 267 15.88 -2.11 -23.78
N THR A 268 15.18 -1.65 -24.81
CA THR A 268 15.37 -2.21 -26.14
C THR A 268 16.74 -1.71 -26.62
N PRO A 269 17.72 -2.59 -26.91
CA PRO A 269 18.94 -2.12 -27.55
C PRO A 269 18.52 -1.46 -28.85
N ARG A 270 18.84 -0.18 -29.04
CA ARG A 270 18.79 0.40 -30.38
C ARG A 270 19.87 -0.33 -31.17
N GLY A 271 19.43 -1.24 -32.06
CA GLY A 271 20.30 -1.90 -33.03
C GLY A 271 20.90 -0.91 -34.02
#